data_AF-A0A961IY64-F1
#
_entry.id   AF-A0A961IY64-F1
#
_cell.length_a   1.000
_cell.length_b   1.000
_cell.length_c   1.000
_cell.angle_alpha   90.00
_cell.angle_beta   90.00
_cell.angle_gamma   90.00
#
_symmetry.space_group_name_H-M   'P 1'
#
loop_
_entity.id
_entity.type
_entity.pdbx_description
1 polymer ?
#
loop_
_entity_poly.entity_id
_entity_poly.type
_entity_poly.pdbx_seq_one_letter_code
_entity_poly.pdbx_strand_id
1 'polypeptide(L)'
;MTDITTASLEQQKLEGSGRIRARVTGGVLLALSVLVLFVLDVAPGEVATFKLTGPRDAIRIPDLVVPGGFNTLVAALLAFLGARLFFRGGGRWATIFVGIGLGIAVMAFLVWADAGKSFNLTGMLSETMVRAVPIALGGLAGVLSERVAVVNIAIEGMLLAGAFTGALMGSLLGSWIGLVAAVGIGGMFGLMLAALVVTFRMDQIIAGVVINLFVLGLTSY
;
A
#
# COMPACT_ATOMS: atom_id res chain seq x y z
N MET A 1 46.85 7.55 -29.01
CA MET A 1 47.42 7.26 -27.67
C MET A 1 46.61 7.90 -26.53
N THR A 2 45.53 8.65 -26.83
CA THR A 2 44.65 9.34 -25.86
C THR A 2 43.45 8.52 -25.37
N ASP A 3 43.08 7.42 -26.04
CA ASP A 3 41.87 6.62 -25.70
C ASP A 3 42.03 5.63 -24.55
N ILE A 4 43.26 5.16 -24.27
CA ILE A 4 43.49 4.16 -23.21
C ILE A 4 43.35 4.82 -21.82
N THR A 5 43.74 6.08 -21.71
CA THR A 5 43.72 6.82 -20.45
C THR A 5 42.30 7.20 -20.05
N THR A 6 41.45 7.60 -21.00
CA THR A 6 40.03 7.93 -20.74
C THR A 6 39.23 6.70 -20.34
N ALA A 7 39.43 5.56 -21.01
CA ALA A 7 38.80 4.29 -20.65
C ALA A 7 39.19 3.81 -19.23
N SER A 8 40.47 3.95 -18.85
CA SER A 8 40.92 3.60 -17.49
C SER A 8 40.34 4.50 -16.39
N LEU A 9 40.15 5.80 -16.68
CA LEU A 9 39.58 6.75 -15.73
C LEU A 9 38.08 6.53 -15.53
N GLU A 10 37.34 6.17 -16.58
CA GLU A 10 35.93 5.76 -16.47
C GLU A 10 35.78 4.44 -15.70
N GLN A 11 36.64 3.45 -15.96
CA GLN A 11 36.65 2.20 -15.20
C GLN A 11 36.94 2.44 -13.70
N GLN A 12 37.91 3.31 -13.39
CA GLN A 12 38.24 3.66 -12.01
C GLN A 12 37.10 4.43 -11.29
N LYS A 13 36.38 5.31 -12.01
CA LYS A 13 35.18 5.98 -11.50
C LYS A 13 34.02 4.99 -11.26
N LEU A 14 33.81 4.02 -12.16
CA LEU A 14 32.77 3.01 -12.03
C LEU A 14 33.03 2.07 -10.83
N GLU A 15 34.28 1.63 -10.63
CA GLU A 15 34.67 0.81 -9.47
C GLU A 15 34.55 1.55 -8.13
N GLY A 16 34.89 2.85 -8.11
CA GLY A 16 34.72 3.70 -6.93
C GLY A 16 33.26 3.91 -6.54
N SER A 17 32.38 4.17 -7.53
CA SER A 17 30.95 4.33 -7.28
C SER A 17 30.29 3.04 -6.75
N GLY A 18 30.76 1.86 -7.16
CA GLY A 18 30.26 0.58 -6.67
C GLY A 18 30.60 0.33 -5.20
N ARG A 19 31.82 0.68 -4.77
CA ARG A 19 32.26 0.52 -3.36
C ARG A 19 31.54 1.46 -2.40
N ILE A 20 31.30 2.72 -2.81
CA ILE A 20 30.56 3.69 -1.98
C ILE A 20 29.11 3.23 -1.80
N ARG A 21 28.44 2.82 -2.89
CA ARG A 21 27.07 2.28 -2.82
C ARG A 21 27.00 1.08 -1.88
N ALA A 22 27.92 0.12 -2.01
CA ALA A 22 27.94 -1.06 -1.13
C ALA A 22 28.12 -0.69 0.36
N ARG A 23 28.96 0.30 0.69
CA ARG A 23 29.12 0.76 2.08
C ARG A 23 27.87 1.47 2.62
N VAL A 24 27.25 2.33 1.82
CA VAL A 24 26.00 3.00 2.21
C VAL A 24 24.91 1.96 2.45
N THR A 25 24.72 1.05 1.51
CA THR A 25 23.73 -0.01 1.60
C THR A 25 23.98 -0.97 2.77
N GLY A 26 25.25 -1.34 3.00
CA GLY A 26 25.63 -2.15 4.18
C GLY A 26 25.34 -1.42 5.48
N GLY A 27 25.63 -0.11 5.53
CA GLY A 27 25.28 0.74 6.67
C GLY A 27 23.77 0.81 6.94
N VAL A 28 22.94 0.87 5.90
CA VAL A 28 21.47 0.83 6.04
C VAL A 28 21.00 -0.47 6.70
N LEU A 29 21.51 -1.63 6.25
CA LEU A 29 21.14 -2.92 6.85
C LEU A 29 21.62 -3.07 8.30
N LEU A 30 22.80 -2.53 8.62
CA LEU A 30 23.29 -2.47 10.01
C LEU A 30 22.39 -1.57 10.88
N ALA A 31 21.98 -0.41 10.37
CA ALA A 31 21.05 0.47 11.07
C ALA A 31 19.68 -0.20 11.29
N LEU A 32 19.17 -0.92 10.29
CA LEU A 32 17.94 -1.71 10.42
C LEU A 32 18.10 -2.84 11.45
N SER A 33 19.25 -3.52 11.49
CA SER A 33 19.53 -4.53 12.52
C SER A 33 19.48 -3.95 13.92
N VAL A 34 20.12 -2.79 14.14
CA VAL A 34 20.09 -2.07 15.43
C VAL A 34 18.65 -1.66 15.77
N LEU A 35 17.89 -1.14 14.81
CA LEU A 35 16.49 -0.79 15.01
C LEU A 35 15.66 -2.02 15.43
N VAL A 36 15.89 -3.18 14.81
CA VAL A 36 15.18 -4.41 15.18
C VAL A 36 15.53 -4.85 16.61
N LEU A 37 16.80 -4.76 17.02
CA LEU A 37 17.23 -5.17 18.37
C LEU A 37 16.77 -4.26 19.50
N PHE A 38 16.69 -2.95 19.25
CA PHE A 38 16.45 -1.97 20.31
C PHE A 38 15.04 -1.39 20.30
N VAL A 39 14.36 -1.39 19.16
CA VAL A 39 13.02 -0.80 19.01
C VAL A 39 11.97 -1.87 18.76
N LEU A 40 12.28 -2.89 17.95
CA LEU A 40 11.35 -3.97 17.59
C LEU A 40 11.61 -5.27 18.35
N ASP A 41 12.18 -5.19 19.56
CA ASP A 41 12.44 -6.37 20.37
C ASP A 41 11.14 -6.95 20.93
N VAL A 42 11.03 -8.27 20.95
CA VAL A 42 9.88 -9.00 21.48
C VAL A 42 10.37 -9.99 22.50
N ALA A 43 9.75 -10.00 23.68
CA ALA A 43 10.19 -10.84 24.77
C ALA A 43 10.21 -12.33 24.35
N PRO A 44 11.22 -13.14 24.76
CA PRO A 44 11.36 -14.53 24.32
C PRO A 44 10.18 -15.47 24.64
N GLY A 45 9.25 -15.05 25.51
CA GLY A 45 8.02 -15.77 25.85
C GLY A 45 6.76 -15.25 25.15
N GLU A 46 6.84 -14.14 24.43
CA GLU A 46 5.72 -13.59 23.66
C GLU A 46 5.69 -14.20 22.27
N VAL A 47 4.48 -14.44 21.77
CA VAL A 47 4.23 -15.00 20.45
C VAL A 47 3.33 -14.06 19.66
N ALA A 48 3.66 -13.85 18.39
CA ALA A 48 2.77 -13.20 17.45
C ALA A 48 1.97 -14.29 16.73
N THR A 49 0.64 -14.21 16.79
CA THR A 49 -0.24 -15.22 16.19
C THR A 49 -0.95 -14.67 14.98
N PHE A 50 -0.52 -15.09 13.79
CA PHE A 50 -1.15 -14.71 12.54
C PHE A 50 -2.24 -15.71 12.17
N LYS A 51 -3.49 -15.31 12.34
CA LYS A 51 -4.67 -16.11 12.00
C LYS A 51 -4.88 -16.11 10.50
N LEU A 52 -4.82 -17.31 9.90
CA LEU A 52 -4.95 -17.54 8.45
C LEU A 52 -6.36 -17.97 8.03
N THR A 53 -7.26 -18.16 8.99
CA THR A 53 -8.60 -18.69 8.73
C THR A 53 -9.63 -17.93 9.58
N GLY A 54 -10.74 -17.56 8.96
CA GLY A 54 -11.89 -16.95 9.64
C GLY A 54 -12.83 -17.98 10.29
N PRO A 55 -13.76 -17.55 11.16
CA PRO A 55 -14.70 -18.46 11.83
C PRO A 55 -15.62 -19.28 10.91
N ARG A 56 -15.77 -18.86 9.64
CA ARG A 56 -16.69 -19.41 8.65
C ARG A 56 -16.02 -20.08 7.46
N ASP A 57 -14.68 -20.21 7.45
CA ASP A 57 -13.98 -20.81 6.33
C ASP A 57 -14.18 -22.33 6.28
N ALA A 58 -14.38 -22.85 5.07
CA ALA A 58 -14.58 -24.28 4.81
C ALA A 58 -13.30 -25.11 5.04
N ILE A 59 -12.13 -24.49 4.91
CA ILE A 59 -10.82 -25.12 5.11
C ILE A 59 -10.11 -24.37 6.24
N ARG A 60 -9.85 -25.06 7.35
CA ARG A 60 -9.13 -24.49 8.50
C ARG A 60 -7.64 -24.73 8.38
N ILE A 61 -6.89 -23.66 8.16
CA ILE A 61 -5.42 -23.68 8.12
C ILE A 61 -4.93 -23.34 9.54
N PRO A 62 -3.98 -24.10 10.10
CA PRO A 62 -3.39 -23.77 11.39
C PRO A 62 -2.81 -22.35 11.40
N ASP A 63 -2.98 -21.65 12.53
CA ASP A 63 -2.44 -20.30 12.72
C ASP A 63 -0.91 -20.30 12.61
N LEU A 64 -0.38 -19.27 11.96
CA LEU A 64 1.05 -19.08 11.86
C LEU A 64 1.53 -18.38 13.14
N VAL A 65 2.11 -19.16 14.05
CA VAL A 65 2.67 -18.66 15.31
C VAL A 65 4.15 -18.36 15.12
N VAL A 66 4.54 -17.11 15.32
CA VAL A 66 5.94 -16.66 15.23
C VAL A 66 6.42 -16.28 16.64
N PRO A 67 7.40 -17.02 17.20
CA PRO A 67 7.97 -16.69 18.51
C PRO A 67 8.74 -15.36 18.50
N GLY A 68 8.76 -14.63 19.61
CA GLY A 68 9.50 -13.36 19.75
C GLY A 68 11.00 -13.48 19.47
N GLY A 69 11.59 -14.65 19.74
CA GLY A 69 12.98 -14.97 19.36
C GLY A 69 13.27 -14.92 17.86
N PHE A 70 12.24 -14.84 17.00
CA PHE A 70 12.39 -14.55 15.58
C PHE A 70 13.04 -13.18 15.34
N ASN A 71 12.67 -12.14 16.10
CA ASN A 71 13.16 -10.78 15.87
C ASN A 71 14.66 -10.64 16.16
N THR A 72 15.16 -11.33 17.17
CA THR A 72 16.60 -11.37 17.48
C THR A 72 17.39 -12.11 16.41
N LEU A 73 16.83 -13.18 15.84
CA LEU A 73 17.40 -13.88 14.68
C LEU A 73 17.43 -12.98 13.44
N VAL A 74 16.34 -12.25 13.16
CA VAL A 74 16.27 -11.28 12.05
C VAL A 74 17.35 -10.22 12.20
N ALA A 75 17.49 -9.64 13.38
CA ALA A 75 18.53 -8.68 13.66
C ALA A 75 19.93 -9.23 13.41
N ALA A 76 20.23 -10.46 13.85
CA ALA A 76 21.51 -11.11 13.60
C ALA A 76 21.78 -11.32 12.11
N LEU A 77 20.77 -11.70 11.33
CA LEU A 77 20.88 -11.84 9.87
C LEU A 77 21.11 -10.50 9.17
N LEU A 78 20.39 -9.45 9.57
CA LEU A 78 20.58 -8.10 9.04
C LEU A 78 21.97 -7.55 9.38
N ALA A 79 22.46 -7.81 10.60
CA ALA A 79 23.81 -7.46 11.02
C ALA A 79 24.86 -8.17 10.14
N PHE A 80 24.68 -9.48 9.94
CA PHE A 80 25.59 -10.28 9.11
C PHE A 80 25.61 -9.82 7.66
N LEU A 81 24.45 -9.62 7.05
CA LEU A 81 24.33 -9.14 5.66
C LEU A 81 24.88 -7.72 5.51
N GLY A 82 24.57 -6.82 6.45
CA GLY A 82 25.07 -5.46 6.50
C GLY A 82 26.58 -5.40 6.62
N ALA A 83 27.16 -6.15 7.57
CA ALA A 83 28.61 -6.24 7.75
C ALA A 83 29.31 -6.84 6.53
N ARG A 84 28.77 -7.94 5.98
CA ARG A 84 29.31 -8.56 4.75
C ARG A 84 29.34 -7.55 3.60
N LEU A 85 28.26 -6.81 3.40
CA LEU A 85 28.14 -5.84 2.32
C LEU A 85 29.05 -4.63 2.52
N PHE A 86 29.20 -4.18 3.77
CA PHE A 86 30.06 -3.07 4.17
C PHE A 86 31.55 -3.36 3.95
N PHE A 87 32.01 -4.57 4.31
CA PHE A 87 33.42 -4.95 4.23
C PHE A 87 33.83 -5.60 2.91
N ARG A 88 33.01 -6.51 2.35
CA ARG A 88 33.36 -7.29 1.14
C ARG A 88 32.85 -6.65 -0.15
N GLY A 89 32.08 -5.56 -0.05
CA GLY A 89 31.42 -4.93 -1.18
C GLY A 89 30.26 -5.76 -1.71
N GLY A 90 29.40 -5.13 -2.52
CA GLY A 90 28.30 -5.83 -3.18
C GLY A 90 28.08 -5.25 -4.55
N GLY A 91 28.35 -6.08 -5.56
CA GLY A 91 27.93 -5.81 -6.93
C GLY A 91 26.43 -6.05 -7.08
N ARG A 92 26.03 -6.73 -8.15
CA ARG A 92 24.62 -7.05 -8.46
C ARG A 92 23.82 -7.72 -7.32
N TRP A 93 24.50 -8.42 -6.41
CA TRP A 93 23.88 -9.12 -5.28
C TRP A 93 23.49 -8.19 -4.12
N ALA A 94 24.03 -6.96 -4.07
CA ALA A 94 23.67 -5.99 -3.04
C ALA A 94 22.18 -5.68 -3.05
N THR A 95 21.60 -5.45 -4.23
CA THR A 95 20.17 -5.15 -4.39
C THR A 95 19.29 -6.28 -3.88
N ILE A 96 19.69 -7.53 -4.14
CA ILE A 96 18.96 -8.72 -3.66
C ILE A 96 19.03 -8.81 -2.14
N PHE A 97 20.22 -8.63 -1.54
CA PHE A 97 20.38 -8.64 -0.08
C PHE A 97 19.61 -7.52 0.61
N VAL A 98 19.47 -6.36 -0.02
CA VAL A 98 18.62 -5.27 0.49
C VAL A 98 17.16 -5.64 0.41
N GLY A 99 16.69 -6.14 -0.74
CA GLY A 99 15.29 -6.53 -0.89
C GLY A 99 14.89 -7.60 0.11
N ILE A 100 15.72 -8.64 0.25
CA ILE A 100 15.52 -9.69 1.25
C ILE A 100 15.61 -9.11 2.67
N GLY A 101 16.62 -8.30 2.96
CA GLY A 101 16.79 -7.68 4.27
C GLY A 101 15.60 -6.81 4.67
N LEU A 102 15.10 -5.98 3.75
CA LEU A 102 13.91 -5.16 3.98
C LEU A 102 12.67 -6.03 4.20
N GLY A 103 12.47 -7.08 3.40
CA GLY A 103 11.36 -8.01 3.57
C GLY A 103 11.37 -8.71 4.93
N ILE A 104 12.54 -9.17 5.38
CA ILE A 104 12.69 -9.79 6.70
C ILE A 104 12.53 -8.75 7.83
N ALA A 105 13.00 -7.51 7.65
CA ALA A 105 12.79 -6.42 8.61
C ALA A 105 11.31 -6.06 8.77
N VAL A 106 10.54 -6.06 7.67
CA VAL A 106 9.08 -5.89 7.71
C VAL A 106 8.43 -7.03 8.50
N MET A 107 8.88 -8.27 8.33
CA MET A 107 8.39 -9.39 9.15
C MET A 107 8.68 -9.19 10.65
N ALA A 108 9.88 -8.74 11.02
CA ALA A 108 10.19 -8.42 12.42
C ALA A 108 9.31 -7.30 12.98
N PHE A 109 9.04 -6.26 12.18
CA PHE A 109 8.09 -5.21 12.54
C PHE A 109 6.69 -5.76 12.78
N LEU A 110 6.19 -6.66 11.92
CA LEU A 110 4.85 -7.26 12.10
C LEU A 110 4.77 -8.13 13.36
N VAL A 111 5.82 -8.92 13.64
CA VAL A 111 5.90 -9.74 14.86
C VAL A 111 5.89 -8.87 16.11
N TRP A 112 6.62 -7.76 16.09
CA TRP A 112 6.61 -6.78 17.18
C TRP A 112 5.25 -6.09 17.34
N ALA A 113 4.63 -5.68 16.23
CA ALA A 113 3.37 -4.94 16.26
C ALA A 113 2.20 -5.76 16.85
N ASP A 114 2.24 -7.09 16.69
CA ASP A 114 1.22 -8.01 17.18
C ASP A 114 1.72 -8.95 18.30
N ALA A 115 2.86 -8.61 18.92
CA ALA A 115 3.39 -9.39 20.05
C ALA A 115 2.35 -9.49 21.19
N GLY A 116 2.06 -10.72 21.63
CA GLY A 116 1.08 -10.99 22.67
C GLY A 116 -0.38 -10.84 22.23
N LYS A 117 -0.65 -10.64 20.94
CA LYS A 117 -1.98 -10.51 20.35
C LYS A 117 -2.16 -11.49 19.19
N SER A 118 -3.31 -11.41 18.53
CA SER A 118 -3.58 -12.18 17.32
C SER A 118 -4.02 -11.27 16.17
N PHE A 119 -3.31 -11.38 15.05
CA PHE A 119 -3.52 -10.63 13.83
C PHE A 119 -4.32 -11.46 12.82
N ASN A 120 -5.49 -10.97 12.41
CA ASN A 120 -6.32 -11.66 11.43
C ASN A 120 -5.93 -11.27 9.99
N LEU A 121 -5.01 -12.02 9.40
CA LEU A 121 -4.55 -11.81 8.03
C LEU A 121 -5.70 -11.90 7.03
N THR A 122 -6.55 -12.91 7.16
CA THR A 122 -7.65 -13.16 6.23
C THR A 122 -8.69 -12.05 6.27
N GLY A 123 -9.04 -11.58 7.47
CA GLY A 123 -9.91 -10.42 7.66
C GLY A 123 -9.34 -9.16 7.01
N MET A 124 -8.05 -8.89 7.21
CA MET A 124 -7.42 -7.71 6.63
C MET A 124 -7.31 -7.77 5.10
N LEU A 125 -7.01 -8.94 4.54
CA LEU A 125 -7.00 -9.14 3.09
C LEU A 125 -8.41 -8.97 2.51
N SER A 126 -9.44 -9.50 3.19
CA SER A 126 -10.84 -9.32 2.81
C SER A 126 -11.25 -7.85 2.84
N GLU A 127 -10.97 -7.13 3.92
CA GLU A 127 -11.25 -5.69 4.04
C GLU A 127 -10.51 -4.86 2.99
N THR A 128 -9.26 -5.23 2.71
CA THR A 128 -8.46 -4.60 1.65
C THR A 128 -9.13 -4.80 0.29
N MET A 129 -9.57 -6.02 -0.03
CA MET A 129 -10.28 -6.32 -1.27
C MET A 129 -11.59 -5.54 -1.39
N VAL A 130 -12.40 -5.52 -0.33
CA VAL A 130 -13.68 -4.81 -0.30
C VAL A 130 -13.50 -3.31 -0.55
N ARG A 131 -12.45 -2.69 -0.01
CA ARG A 131 -12.15 -1.26 -0.22
C ARG A 131 -11.46 -0.98 -1.55
N ALA A 132 -10.61 -1.89 -2.02
CA ALA A 132 -9.87 -1.73 -3.27
C ALA A 132 -10.79 -1.80 -4.50
N VAL A 133 -11.84 -2.62 -4.47
CA VAL A 133 -12.76 -2.80 -5.61
C VAL A 133 -13.42 -1.48 -6.04
N PRO A 134 -14.10 -0.71 -5.15
CA PRO A 134 -14.67 0.58 -5.52
C PRO A 134 -13.64 1.57 -6.06
N ILE A 135 -12.44 1.61 -5.47
CA ILE A 135 -11.36 2.51 -5.90
C ILE A 135 -10.87 2.13 -7.30
N ALA A 136 -10.68 0.84 -7.58
CA ALA A 136 -10.27 0.35 -8.89
C ALA A 136 -11.33 0.66 -9.96
N LEU A 137 -12.61 0.42 -9.65
CA LEU A 137 -13.71 0.77 -10.54
C LEU A 137 -13.81 2.28 -10.77
N GLY A 138 -13.58 3.09 -9.72
CA GLY A 138 -13.47 4.54 -9.83
C GLY A 138 -12.33 4.95 -10.76
N GLY A 139 -11.15 4.36 -10.60
CA GLY A 139 -10.00 4.60 -11.49
C GLY A 139 -10.31 4.29 -12.96
N LEU A 140 -11.00 3.18 -13.24
CA LEU A 140 -11.44 2.82 -14.60
C LEU A 140 -12.42 3.84 -15.17
N ALA A 141 -13.37 4.33 -14.38
CA ALA A 141 -14.28 5.40 -14.79
C ALA A 141 -13.55 6.75 -15.03
N GLY A 142 -12.49 7.03 -14.27
CA GLY A 142 -11.58 8.15 -14.53
C GLY A 142 -10.90 8.04 -15.91
N VAL A 143 -10.31 6.89 -16.21
CA VAL A 143 -9.68 6.61 -17.52
C VAL A 143 -10.67 6.74 -18.68
N LEU A 144 -11.93 6.34 -18.49
CA LEU A 144 -12.98 6.55 -19.48
C LEU A 144 -13.33 8.04 -19.67
N SER A 145 -13.36 8.81 -18.58
CA SER A 145 -13.66 10.25 -18.62
C SER A 145 -12.55 11.05 -19.32
N GLU A 146 -11.29 10.64 -19.15
CA GLU A 146 -10.15 11.26 -19.83
C GLU A 146 -10.24 11.16 -21.35
N ARG A 147 -10.86 10.10 -21.89
CA ARG A 147 -11.03 9.93 -23.36
C ARG A 147 -11.90 11.01 -23.99
N VAL A 148 -12.76 11.67 -23.20
CA VAL A 148 -13.60 12.77 -23.65
C VAL A 148 -13.09 14.12 -23.12
N ALA A 149 -11.84 14.18 -22.67
CA ALA A 149 -11.19 15.36 -22.10
C ALA A 149 -11.92 15.95 -20.88
N VAL A 150 -12.55 15.09 -20.07
CA VAL A 150 -13.22 15.47 -18.82
C VAL A 150 -12.47 14.84 -17.64
N VAL A 151 -11.88 15.67 -16.79
CA VAL A 151 -11.24 15.22 -15.55
C VAL A 151 -12.31 15.15 -14.46
N ASN A 152 -12.84 13.94 -14.21
CA ASN A 152 -13.90 13.74 -13.23
C ASN A 152 -13.36 13.64 -11.79
N ILE A 153 -13.09 14.80 -11.19
CA ILE A 153 -12.64 14.90 -9.78
C ILE A 153 -13.76 14.59 -8.78
N ALA A 154 -15.04 14.69 -9.19
CA ALA A 154 -16.21 14.42 -8.35
C ALA A 154 -16.48 12.91 -8.11
N ILE A 155 -15.62 12.02 -8.59
CA ILE A 155 -15.89 10.58 -8.59
C ILE A 155 -16.05 9.98 -7.20
N GLU A 156 -15.32 10.49 -6.21
CA GLU A 156 -15.44 10.06 -4.81
C GLU A 156 -16.84 10.37 -4.25
N GLY A 157 -17.34 11.57 -4.52
CA GLY A 157 -18.71 11.98 -4.20
C GLY A 157 -19.75 11.14 -4.94
N MET A 158 -19.55 10.84 -6.23
CA MET A 158 -20.48 9.97 -6.97
C MET A 158 -20.55 8.55 -6.37
N LEU A 159 -19.42 8.00 -5.93
CA LEU A 159 -19.36 6.69 -5.27
C LEU A 159 -20.06 6.72 -3.90
N LEU A 160 -19.83 7.76 -3.09
CA LEU A 160 -20.47 7.92 -1.78
C LEU A 160 -22.00 8.11 -1.91
N ALA A 161 -22.45 8.98 -2.83
CA ALA A 161 -23.86 9.18 -3.11
C ALA A 161 -24.52 7.88 -3.58
N GLY A 162 -23.89 7.18 -4.51
CA GLY A 162 -24.34 5.88 -5.00
C GLY A 162 -24.45 4.83 -3.89
N ALA A 163 -23.43 4.72 -3.03
CA ALA A 163 -23.43 3.80 -1.90
C ALA A 163 -24.54 4.12 -0.90
N PHE A 164 -24.69 5.38 -0.51
CA PHE A 164 -25.73 5.83 0.42
C PHE A 164 -27.14 5.59 -0.13
N THR A 165 -27.43 6.09 -1.34
CA THR A 165 -28.75 5.92 -1.95
C THR A 165 -29.04 4.45 -2.24
N GLY A 166 -28.04 3.67 -2.66
CA GLY A 166 -28.18 2.24 -2.90
C GLY A 166 -28.51 1.45 -1.63
N ALA A 167 -27.84 1.76 -0.52
CA ALA A 167 -28.14 1.15 0.78
C ALA A 167 -29.54 1.55 1.28
N LEU A 168 -29.88 2.84 1.20
CA LEU A 168 -31.17 3.36 1.66
C LEU A 168 -32.34 2.77 0.85
N MET A 169 -32.31 2.89 -0.47
CA MET A 169 -33.35 2.37 -1.35
C MET A 169 -33.36 0.84 -1.35
N GLY A 170 -32.19 0.20 -1.26
CA GLY A 170 -32.06 -1.25 -1.14
C GLY A 170 -32.73 -1.80 0.13
N SER A 171 -32.62 -1.08 1.24
CA SER A 171 -33.27 -1.43 2.51
C SER A 171 -34.79 -1.25 2.47
N LEU A 172 -35.30 -0.26 1.73
CA LEU A 172 -36.74 0.07 1.72
C LEU A 172 -37.51 -0.72 0.66
N LEU A 173 -36.93 -0.90 -0.52
CA LEU A 173 -37.62 -1.35 -1.73
C LEU A 173 -37.00 -2.62 -2.32
N GLY A 174 -35.85 -3.06 -1.81
CA GLY A 174 -35.14 -4.27 -2.25
C GLY A 174 -33.87 -3.98 -3.06
N SER A 175 -32.97 -4.96 -3.07
CA SER A 175 -31.59 -4.82 -3.57
C SER A 175 -31.49 -4.33 -5.02
N TRP A 176 -32.37 -4.82 -5.90
CA TRP A 176 -32.38 -4.41 -7.31
C TRP A 176 -32.79 -2.95 -7.50
N ILE A 177 -33.76 -2.47 -6.73
CA ILE A 177 -34.18 -1.06 -6.78
C ILE A 177 -33.08 -0.17 -6.20
N GLY A 178 -32.44 -0.61 -5.11
CA GLY A 178 -31.23 0.04 -4.57
C GLY A 178 -30.14 0.20 -5.62
N LEU A 179 -29.84 -0.86 -6.39
CA LEU A 179 -28.84 -0.82 -7.45
C LEU A 179 -29.18 0.21 -8.54
N VAL A 180 -30.43 0.19 -9.04
CA VAL A 180 -30.87 1.14 -10.08
C VAL A 180 -30.83 2.58 -9.55
N ALA A 181 -31.27 2.80 -8.31
CA ALA A 181 -31.21 4.11 -7.67
C ALA A 181 -29.78 4.61 -7.47
N ALA A 182 -28.84 3.72 -7.10
CA ALA A 182 -27.42 4.05 -6.97
C ALA A 182 -26.80 4.47 -8.31
N VAL A 183 -27.11 3.75 -9.40
CA VAL A 183 -26.67 4.13 -10.76
C VAL A 183 -27.28 5.47 -11.16
N GLY A 184 -28.56 5.67 -10.87
CA GLY A 184 -29.29 6.91 -11.16
C GLY A 184 -28.70 8.12 -10.45
N ILE A 185 -28.40 8.02 -9.15
CA ILE A 185 -27.84 9.13 -8.37
C ILE A 185 -26.40 9.44 -8.81
N GLY A 186 -25.58 8.42 -9.11
CA GLY A 186 -24.24 8.60 -9.64
C GLY A 186 -24.26 9.32 -10.99
N GLY A 187 -25.16 8.90 -11.89
CA GLY A 187 -25.39 9.57 -13.17
C GLY A 187 -25.88 11.01 -13.02
N MET A 188 -26.78 11.26 -12.07
CA MET A 188 -27.28 12.61 -11.75
C MET A 188 -26.14 13.55 -11.33
N PHE A 189 -25.23 13.11 -10.45
CA PHE A 189 -24.06 13.91 -10.07
C PHE A 189 -23.06 14.08 -11.23
N GLY A 190 -22.93 13.09 -12.12
CA GLY A 190 -22.18 13.24 -13.38
C GLY A 190 -22.77 14.33 -14.29
N LEU A 191 -24.09 14.37 -14.43
CA LEU A 191 -24.80 15.43 -15.16
C LEU A 191 -24.66 16.78 -14.47
N MET A 192 -24.68 16.82 -13.14
CA MET A 192 -24.45 18.05 -12.38
C MET A 192 -23.04 18.59 -12.62
N LEU A 193 -22.01 17.74 -12.58
CA LEU A 193 -20.64 18.14 -12.94
C LEU A 193 -20.58 18.68 -14.37
N ALA A 194 -21.21 17.98 -15.33
CA ALA A 194 -21.28 18.43 -16.71
C ALA A 194 -21.98 19.80 -16.84
N ALA A 195 -23.07 20.03 -16.12
CA ALA A 195 -23.77 21.32 -16.12
C ALA A 195 -22.89 22.45 -15.54
N LEU A 196 -22.21 22.21 -14.41
CA LEU A 196 -21.30 23.17 -13.79
C LEU A 196 -20.12 23.54 -14.71
N VAL A 197 -19.55 22.55 -15.39
CA VAL A 197 -18.37 22.76 -16.23
C VAL A 197 -18.75 23.32 -17.61
N VAL A 198 -19.77 22.76 -18.27
CA VAL A 198 -20.12 23.12 -19.65
C VAL A 198 -21.00 24.38 -19.69
N THR A 199 -22.05 24.44 -18.87
CA THR A 199 -22.99 25.57 -18.89
C THR A 199 -22.45 26.74 -18.08
N PHE A 200 -21.97 26.49 -16.87
CA PHE A 200 -21.51 27.55 -15.95
C PHE A 200 -20.02 27.88 -16.07
N ARG A 201 -19.28 27.16 -16.93
CA ARG A 201 -17.84 27.39 -17.19
C ARG A 201 -16.98 27.38 -15.91
N MET A 202 -17.36 26.58 -14.91
CA MET A 202 -16.49 26.33 -13.76
C MET A 202 -15.31 25.44 -14.14
N ASP A 203 -14.18 25.66 -13.49
CA ASP A 203 -13.05 24.73 -13.53
C ASP A 203 -13.47 23.35 -13.01
N GLN A 204 -13.11 22.30 -13.75
CA GLN A 204 -13.44 20.90 -13.44
C GLN A 204 -12.96 20.48 -12.05
N ILE A 205 -11.81 21.00 -11.62
CA ILE A 205 -11.24 20.73 -10.29
C ILE A 205 -12.13 21.34 -9.20
N ILE A 206 -12.51 22.60 -9.35
CA ILE A 206 -13.31 23.32 -8.34
C ILE A 206 -14.72 22.71 -8.26
N ALA A 207 -15.37 22.49 -9.41
CA ALA A 207 -16.68 21.85 -9.46
C ALA A 207 -16.65 20.44 -8.84
N GLY A 208 -15.58 19.68 -9.12
CA GLY A 208 -15.38 18.35 -8.56
C GLY A 208 -15.25 18.34 -7.05
N VAL A 209 -14.42 19.22 -6.49
CA VAL A 209 -14.23 19.35 -5.03
C VAL A 209 -15.52 19.77 -4.34
N VAL A 210 -16.28 20.72 -4.92
CA VAL A 210 -17.57 21.15 -4.34
C VAL A 210 -18.56 20.00 -4.28
N ILE A 211 -18.67 19.19 -5.34
CA ILE A 211 -19.55 18.02 -5.35
C ILE A 211 -19.10 17.00 -4.29
N ASN A 212 -17.81 16.69 -4.19
CA ASN A 212 -17.30 15.76 -3.19
C ASN A 212 -17.64 16.22 -1.76
N LEU A 213 -17.38 17.49 -1.44
CA LEU A 213 -17.67 18.04 -0.12
C LEU A 213 -19.17 18.07 0.18
N PHE A 214 -19.99 18.44 -0.81
CA PHE A 214 -21.45 18.43 -0.68
C PHE A 214 -21.98 17.03 -0.38
N VAL A 215 -21.58 16.03 -1.17
CA VAL A 215 -22.01 14.65 -0.95
C VAL A 215 -21.49 14.14 0.38
N LEU A 216 -20.22 14.35 0.69
CA LEU A 216 -19.62 13.90 1.96
C LEU A 216 -20.44 14.41 3.15
N GLY A 217 -20.85 15.68 3.15
CA GLY A 217 -21.70 16.27 4.20
C GLY A 217 -23.12 15.70 4.24
N LEU A 218 -23.67 15.26 3.11
CA LEU A 218 -24.99 14.61 3.06
C LEU A 218 -24.96 13.16 3.53
N THR A 219 -23.84 12.45 3.31
CA THR A 219 -23.73 11.01 3.56
C THR A 219 -22.97 10.67 4.84
N SER A 220 -22.51 11.66 5.62
CA SER A 220 -21.71 11.42 6.83
C SER A 220 -22.52 10.97 8.06
N TYR A 221 -23.84 10.84 7.95
CA TYR A 221 -24.77 10.50 9.03
C TYR A 221 -25.70 9.36 8.61
#